data_AF-A0A7X7QI62-F1
#
_entry.id   AF-A0A7X7QI62-F1
#
_cell.length_a   1.000
_cell.length_b   1.000
_cell.length_c   1.000
_cell.angle_alpha   90.00
_cell.angle_beta   90.00
_cell.angle_gamma   90.00
#
_symmetry.space_group_name_H-M   'P 1'
#
loop_
_entity.id
_entity.type
_entity.pdbx_description
1 polymer ?
#
loop_
_entity_poly.entity_id
_entity_poly.type
_entity_poly.pdbx_seq_one_letter_code
_entity_poly.pdbx_strand_id
1 'polypeptide(L)'
;MAKLTVLGTEIAYYQQHESDYICLTDMVKNIANGLALIEKWLRNKNTIEFLGIWEEIYNPDFNSPEFEGIKSQAGLNRFVLSVKQWVEKTNSRGIVAKAGRYGGTYAHKDIAFEFASWISPQFKLYLIKEFQRLKDEELKQLGWDIRRNLAKINYRIHTDAIKENLVPPALSASQTNRVYATMALHPDFPNSPHAILDPGSRWFPADEVPRESSMEKLMPPLVAAL
;
A
#
# COMPACT_ATOMS: atom_id res chain seq x y z
N MET A 1 -1.79 -17.53 -0.26
CA MET A 1 -0.94 -16.95 -1.31
C MET A 1 -1.84 -16.37 -2.37
N ALA A 2 -1.49 -15.18 -2.87
CA ALA A 2 -2.19 -14.59 -3.98
C ALA A 2 -1.81 -15.31 -5.28
N LYS A 3 -2.65 -15.19 -6.30
CA LYS A 3 -2.48 -15.85 -7.60
C LYS A 3 -2.75 -14.86 -8.72
N LEU A 4 -2.01 -15.00 -9.80
CA LEU A 4 -2.25 -14.30 -11.06
C LEU A 4 -2.47 -15.34 -12.17
N THR A 5 -3.22 -14.99 -13.22
CA THR A 5 -3.54 -15.92 -14.30
C THR A 5 -2.88 -15.49 -15.60
N VAL A 6 -1.96 -16.31 -16.12
CA VAL A 6 -1.27 -16.06 -17.39
C VAL A 6 -1.58 -17.19 -18.34
N LEU A 7 -2.20 -16.88 -19.48
CA LEU A 7 -2.54 -17.87 -20.52
C LEU A 7 -3.28 -19.10 -19.96
N GLY A 8 -4.25 -18.88 -19.08
CA GLY A 8 -5.02 -19.96 -18.42
C GLY A 8 -4.25 -20.72 -17.33
N THR A 9 -3.04 -20.30 -16.99
CA THR A 9 -2.22 -20.91 -15.95
C THR A 9 -2.24 -20.03 -14.70
N GLU A 10 -2.73 -20.57 -13.59
CA GLU A 10 -2.62 -19.89 -12.29
C GLU A 10 -1.19 -19.95 -11.77
N ILE A 11 -0.62 -18.81 -11.41
CA ILE A 11 0.75 -18.67 -10.90
C ILE A 11 0.67 -18.04 -9.52
N ALA A 12 1.18 -18.74 -8.51
CA ALA A 12 1.26 -18.19 -7.16
C ALA A 12 2.34 -17.10 -7.08
N TYR A 13 2.04 -16.07 -6.30
CA TYR A 13 3.02 -15.07 -5.91
C TYR A 13 2.83 -14.67 -4.44
N TYR A 14 3.88 -14.11 -3.85
CA TYR A 14 3.83 -13.53 -2.52
C TYR A 14 4.77 -12.33 -2.43
N GLN A 15 4.50 -11.45 -1.48
CA GLN A 15 5.36 -10.31 -1.18
C GLN A 15 6.18 -10.61 0.08
N GLN A 16 7.47 -10.26 0.04
CA GLN A 16 8.39 -10.37 1.18
C GLN A 16 9.36 -9.19 1.15
N HIS A 17 9.43 -8.44 2.27
CA HIS A 17 10.29 -7.25 2.42
C HIS A 17 10.21 -6.29 1.22
N GLU A 18 8.98 -5.89 0.84
CA GLU A 18 8.68 -5.01 -0.30
C GLU A 18 8.91 -5.60 -1.70
N SER A 19 9.50 -6.79 -1.80
CA SER A 19 9.74 -7.46 -3.08
C SER A 19 8.69 -8.52 -3.39
N ASP A 20 8.30 -8.62 -4.66
CA ASP A 20 7.39 -9.66 -5.15
C ASP A 20 8.16 -10.89 -5.64
N TYR A 21 7.69 -12.06 -5.20
CA TYR A 21 8.22 -13.36 -5.59
C TYR A 21 7.16 -14.15 -6.34
N ILE A 22 7.52 -14.67 -7.50
CA ILE A 22 6.63 -15.39 -8.40
C ILE A 22 7.09 -16.86 -8.50
N CYS A 23 6.12 -17.78 -8.48
CA CYS A 23 6.37 -19.22 -8.55
C CYS A 23 6.80 -19.66 -9.96
N LEU A 24 8.08 -20.00 -10.14
CA LEU A 24 8.62 -20.53 -11.40
C LEU A 24 8.04 -21.91 -11.72
N THR A 25 7.79 -22.72 -10.68
CA THR A 25 7.19 -24.05 -10.83
C THR A 25 5.81 -23.98 -11.47
N ASP A 26 4.99 -23.01 -11.08
CA ASP A 26 3.66 -22.82 -11.65
C ASP A 26 3.71 -22.36 -13.11
N MET A 27 4.73 -21.59 -13.52
CA MET A 27 4.88 -21.13 -14.91
C MET A 27 5.05 -22.28 -15.90
N VAL A 28 5.63 -23.39 -15.46
CA VAL A 28 5.96 -24.55 -16.31
C VAL A 28 5.10 -25.77 -16.03
N LYS A 29 4.12 -25.70 -15.13
CA LYS A 29 3.31 -26.88 -14.71
C LYS A 29 2.53 -27.54 -15.85
N ASN A 30 2.13 -26.76 -16.84
CA ASN A 30 1.37 -27.22 -18.01
C ASN A 30 2.28 -27.67 -19.16
N ILE A 31 3.61 -27.62 -18.99
CA ILE A 31 4.59 -28.03 -19.99
C ILE A 31 5.08 -29.44 -19.65
N ALA A 32 5.08 -30.34 -20.63
CA ALA A 32 5.62 -31.69 -20.44
C ALA A 32 7.10 -31.62 -19.98
N ASN A 33 7.41 -32.27 -18.86
CA ASN A 33 8.72 -32.19 -18.19
C ASN A 33 9.17 -30.75 -17.84
N GLY A 34 8.22 -29.85 -17.55
CA GLY A 34 8.47 -28.44 -17.30
C GLY A 34 9.43 -28.15 -16.14
N LEU A 35 9.43 -28.95 -15.07
CA LEU A 35 10.35 -28.77 -13.94
C LEU A 35 11.83 -28.84 -14.37
N ALA A 36 12.16 -29.71 -15.33
CA ALA A 36 13.51 -29.83 -15.87
C ALA A 36 13.94 -28.58 -16.66
N LEU A 37 13.01 -27.71 -17.07
CA LEU A 37 13.35 -26.43 -17.71
C LEU A 37 14.03 -25.47 -16.73
N ILE A 38 13.65 -25.49 -15.45
CA ILE A 38 14.27 -24.64 -14.41
C ILE A 38 15.73 -25.03 -14.23
N GLU A 39 16.01 -26.33 -14.16
CA GLU A 39 17.39 -26.85 -14.04
C GLU A 39 18.21 -26.58 -15.32
N LYS A 40 17.61 -26.77 -16.50
CA LYS A 40 18.26 -26.45 -17.78
C LYS A 40 18.59 -24.96 -17.89
N TRP A 41 17.72 -24.09 -17.40
CA TRP A 41 17.93 -22.65 -17.36
C TRP A 41 19.10 -22.29 -16.43
N LEU A 42 19.16 -22.88 -15.23
CA LEU A 42 20.26 -22.71 -14.28
C LEU A 42 21.61 -23.29 -14.75
N ARG A 43 21.64 -24.09 -15.82
CA ARG A 43 22.88 -24.55 -16.44
C ARG A 43 23.52 -23.51 -17.37
N ASN A 44 22.73 -22.55 -17.86
CA ASN A 44 23.19 -21.56 -18.83
C ASN A 44 24.12 -20.55 -18.16
N LYS A 45 25.28 -20.30 -18.77
CA LYS A 45 26.26 -19.34 -18.27
C LYS A 45 25.70 -17.92 -18.17
N ASN A 46 24.91 -17.48 -19.15
CA ASN A 46 24.29 -16.16 -19.13
C ASN A 46 23.28 -16.03 -17.99
N THR A 47 22.54 -17.10 -17.69
CA THR A 47 21.61 -17.14 -16.56
C THR A 47 22.38 -17.04 -15.24
N ILE A 48 23.44 -17.83 -15.06
CA ILE A 48 24.25 -17.78 -13.83
C ILE A 48 24.87 -16.41 -13.62
N GLU A 49 25.38 -15.79 -14.69
CA GLU A 49 25.92 -14.43 -14.63
C GLU A 49 24.85 -13.39 -14.28
N PHE A 50 23.68 -13.45 -14.91
CA PHE A 50 22.55 -12.59 -14.59
C PHE A 50 22.12 -12.73 -13.12
N LEU A 51 21.99 -13.97 -12.62
CA LEU A 51 21.62 -14.23 -11.23
C LEU A 51 22.69 -13.70 -10.27
N GLY A 52 23.97 -13.91 -10.56
CA GLY A 52 25.07 -13.39 -9.75
C GLY A 52 25.06 -11.87 -9.66
N ILE A 53 24.93 -11.17 -10.80
CA ILE A 53 24.85 -9.70 -10.82
C ILE A 53 23.65 -9.21 -10.02
N TRP A 54 22.49 -9.86 -10.17
CA TRP A 54 21.30 -9.49 -9.40
C TRP A 54 21.55 -9.64 -7.89
N GLU A 55 22.17 -10.74 -7.47
CA GLU A 55 22.49 -10.97 -6.05
C GLU A 55 23.54 -9.98 -5.54
N GLU A 56 24.58 -9.66 -6.30
CA GLU A 56 25.57 -8.65 -5.89
C GLU A 56 24.96 -7.26 -5.65
N ILE A 57 23.93 -6.90 -6.43
CA ILE A 57 23.26 -5.61 -6.30
C ILE A 57 22.31 -5.59 -5.09
N TYR A 58 21.57 -6.68 -4.85
CA TYR A 58 20.43 -6.68 -3.92
C TYR A 58 20.59 -7.56 -2.67
N ASN A 59 21.66 -8.36 -2.58
CA ASN A 59 21.89 -9.30 -1.49
C ASN A 59 23.23 -9.04 -0.78
N PRO A 60 23.23 -8.33 0.37
CA PRO A 60 24.43 -8.07 1.15
C PRO A 60 25.14 -9.34 1.69
N ASP A 61 24.42 -10.45 1.84
CA ASP A 61 24.94 -11.70 2.41
C ASP A 61 25.38 -12.70 1.32
N PHE A 62 25.48 -12.24 0.06
CA PHE A 62 25.81 -13.08 -1.09
C PHE A 62 27.23 -13.65 -0.99
N ASN A 63 27.35 -14.96 -1.20
CA ASN A 63 28.64 -15.65 -1.17
C ASN A 63 29.35 -15.56 -2.54
N SER A 64 29.97 -14.41 -2.82
CA SER A 64 30.69 -14.14 -4.07
C SER A 64 31.81 -15.17 -4.38
N PRO A 65 32.63 -15.64 -3.42
CA PRO A 65 33.65 -16.64 -3.70
C PRO A 65 33.10 -17.97 -4.24
N GLU A 66 32.03 -18.49 -3.65
CA GLU A 66 31.40 -19.74 -4.14
C GLU A 66 30.70 -19.51 -5.49
N PHE A 67 30.10 -18.33 -5.67
CA PHE A 67 29.52 -17.93 -6.96
C PHE A 67 30.55 -17.95 -8.09
N GLU A 68 31.76 -17.40 -7.90
CA GLU A 68 32.83 -17.44 -8.92
C GLU A 68 33.21 -18.89 -9.29
N GLY A 69 33.26 -19.78 -8.29
CA GLY A 69 33.44 -21.22 -8.52
C GLY A 69 32.34 -21.80 -9.41
N ILE A 70 31.07 -21.50 -9.12
CA ILE A 70 29.92 -21.93 -9.93
C ILE A 70 29.96 -21.32 -11.35
N LYS A 71 30.24 -20.02 -11.46
CA LYS A 71 30.34 -19.27 -12.73
C LYS A 71 31.40 -19.86 -13.66
N SER A 72 32.53 -20.30 -13.10
CA SER A 72 33.62 -20.93 -13.87
C SER A 72 33.23 -22.28 -14.48
N GLN A 73 32.32 -23.02 -13.83
CA GLN A 73 31.85 -24.34 -14.28
C GLN A 73 30.60 -24.25 -15.18
N ALA A 74 29.86 -23.15 -15.09
CA ALA A 74 28.63 -22.92 -15.85
C ALA A 74 28.87 -23.03 -17.36
N GLY A 75 27.94 -23.68 -18.07
CA GLY A 75 28.03 -23.93 -19.51
C GLY A 75 28.81 -25.18 -19.92
N LEU A 76 29.52 -25.86 -19.00
CA LEU A 76 30.09 -27.17 -19.29
C LEU A 76 28.98 -28.23 -19.41
N ASN A 77 29.12 -29.19 -20.34
CA ASN A 77 28.12 -30.25 -20.52
C ASN A 77 27.87 -31.10 -19.27
N ARG A 78 28.91 -31.28 -18.44
CA ARG A 78 28.83 -32.01 -17.16
C ARG A 78 28.29 -31.19 -16.00
N PHE A 79 28.10 -29.88 -16.19
CA PHE A 79 27.66 -28.99 -15.13
C PHE A 79 26.17 -29.24 -14.83
N VAL A 80 25.89 -29.52 -13.56
CA VAL A 80 24.56 -29.73 -13.02
C VAL A 80 24.45 -28.92 -11.74
N LEU A 81 23.41 -28.10 -11.65
CA LEU A 81 23.14 -27.28 -10.47
C LEU A 81 21.63 -27.26 -10.25
N SER A 82 21.21 -27.77 -9.10
CA SER A 82 19.82 -27.63 -8.65
C SER A 82 19.59 -26.25 -8.02
N VAL A 83 18.33 -25.81 -8.02
CA VAL A 83 17.90 -24.58 -7.31
C VAL A 83 18.34 -24.62 -5.85
N LYS A 84 18.15 -25.77 -5.18
CA LYS A 84 18.50 -25.94 -3.77
C LYS A 84 20.01 -25.76 -3.55
N GLN A 85 20.83 -26.37 -4.39
CA GLN A 85 22.29 -26.20 -4.32
C GLN A 85 22.71 -24.76 -4.58
N TRP A 86 22.09 -24.06 -5.55
CA TRP A 86 22.33 -22.62 -5.77
C TRP A 86 22.07 -21.82 -4.49
N VAL A 87 20.87 -21.97 -3.92
CA VAL A 87 20.45 -21.23 -2.71
C VAL A 87 21.40 -21.50 -1.53
N GLU A 88 21.73 -22.77 -1.28
CA GLU A 88 22.60 -23.17 -0.15
C GLU A 88 24.04 -22.70 -0.33
N LYS A 89 24.57 -22.71 -1.55
CA LYS A 89 25.97 -22.34 -1.84
C LYS A 89 26.18 -20.83 -1.86
N THR A 90 25.22 -20.09 -2.43
CA THR A 90 25.40 -18.65 -2.69
C THR A 90 24.69 -17.74 -1.69
N ASN A 91 23.92 -18.29 -0.74
CA ASN A 91 23.00 -17.54 0.11
C ASN A 91 21.98 -16.73 -0.71
N SER A 92 21.48 -17.29 -1.82
CA SER A 92 20.58 -16.60 -2.75
C SER A 92 19.34 -16.04 -2.04
N ARG A 93 19.04 -14.77 -2.29
CA ARG A 93 17.76 -14.13 -1.94
C ARG A 93 16.84 -13.98 -3.15
N GLY A 94 17.40 -13.99 -4.36
CA GLY A 94 16.68 -13.82 -5.61
C GLY A 94 15.88 -15.06 -6.01
N ILE A 95 16.37 -16.26 -5.68
CA ILE A 95 15.66 -17.52 -5.87
C ILE A 95 15.49 -18.21 -4.52
N VAL A 96 14.32 -18.81 -4.29
CA VAL A 96 13.99 -19.51 -3.04
C VAL A 96 13.32 -20.84 -3.37
N ALA A 97 13.80 -21.92 -2.75
CA ALA A 97 13.16 -23.22 -2.79
C ALA A 97 12.32 -23.43 -1.51
N LYS A 98 11.00 -23.62 -1.66
CA LYS A 98 10.10 -23.92 -0.53
C LYS A 98 9.60 -25.37 -0.60
N ALA A 99 9.55 -26.05 0.54
CA ALA A 99 8.93 -27.37 0.67
C ALA A 99 7.48 -27.26 1.19
N GLY A 100 6.66 -28.29 0.92
CA GLY A 100 5.30 -28.42 1.47
C GLY A 100 4.16 -28.14 0.48
N ARG A 101 2.94 -27.94 1.01
CA ARG A 101 1.69 -27.79 0.23
C ARG A 101 1.67 -26.57 -0.72
N TYR A 102 2.46 -25.55 -0.39
CA TYR A 102 2.69 -24.36 -1.24
C TYR A 102 4.17 -24.27 -1.65
N GLY A 103 4.84 -25.42 -1.69
CA GLY A 103 6.22 -25.55 -2.11
C GLY A 103 6.40 -25.29 -3.60
N GLY A 104 7.66 -25.21 -4.01
CA GLY A 104 8.07 -24.85 -5.36
C GLY A 104 9.27 -23.92 -5.35
N THR A 105 9.72 -23.59 -6.55
CA THR A 105 10.77 -22.60 -6.76
C THR A 105 10.12 -21.24 -6.99
N TYR A 106 10.46 -20.28 -6.14
CA TYR A 106 10.04 -18.90 -6.27
C TYR A 106 11.23 -18.04 -6.64
N ALA A 107 11.01 -16.99 -7.42
CA ALA A 107 12.05 -16.02 -7.71
C ALA A 107 11.51 -14.60 -7.65
N HIS A 108 12.40 -13.65 -7.38
CA HIS A 108 12.12 -12.22 -7.48
C HIS A 108 11.51 -11.88 -8.85
N LYS A 109 10.60 -10.90 -8.91
CA LYS A 109 9.87 -10.52 -10.14
C LYS A 109 10.79 -10.35 -11.36
N ASP A 110 11.95 -9.72 -11.21
CA ASP A 110 12.89 -9.50 -12.32
C ASP A 110 13.47 -10.82 -12.85
N ILE A 111 13.86 -11.69 -11.93
CA ILE A 111 14.38 -13.03 -12.23
C ILE A 111 13.30 -13.91 -12.84
N ALA A 112 12.07 -13.79 -12.34
CA ALA A 112 10.92 -14.49 -12.85
C ALA A 112 10.54 -14.03 -14.27
N PHE A 113 10.65 -12.73 -14.58
CA PHE A 113 10.50 -12.23 -15.95
C PHE A 113 11.61 -12.71 -16.87
N GLU A 114 12.83 -12.86 -16.37
CA GLU A 114 13.92 -13.41 -17.16
C GLU A 114 13.68 -14.90 -17.47
N PHE A 115 13.28 -15.69 -16.48
CA PHE A 115 12.86 -17.08 -16.70
C PHE A 115 11.66 -17.19 -17.66
N ALA A 116 10.70 -16.27 -17.58
CA ALA A 116 9.59 -16.22 -18.53
C ALA A 116 10.08 -16.02 -19.97
N SER A 117 11.13 -15.21 -20.19
CA SER A 117 11.80 -15.07 -21.50
C SER A 117 12.37 -16.40 -22.01
N TRP A 118 12.95 -17.19 -21.09
CA TRP A 118 13.49 -18.51 -21.39
C TRP A 118 12.39 -19.51 -21.78
N ILE A 119 11.20 -19.40 -21.18
CA ILE A 119 10.04 -20.20 -21.57
C ILE A 119 9.56 -19.79 -22.98
N SER A 120 9.19 -18.52 -23.16
CA SER A 120 8.93 -17.91 -24.47
C SER A 120 8.74 -16.39 -24.37
N PRO A 121 9.09 -15.62 -25.41
CA PRO A 121 8.81 -14.18 -25.47
C PRO A 121 7.32 -13.85 -25.28
N GLN A 122 6.43 -14.68 -25.83
CA GLN A 122 4.99 -14.52 -25.67
C GLN A 122 4.59 -14.61 -24.20
N PHE A 123 5.01 -15.66 -23.50
CA PHE A 123 4.68 -15.84 -22.08
C PHE A 123 5.20 -14.68 -21.22
N LYS A 124 6.42 -14.19 -21.48
CA LYS A 124 6.97 -13.01 -20.81
C LYS A 124 6.06 -11.79 -20.94
N LEU A 125 5.62 -11.46 -22.16
CA LEU A 125 4.78 -10.28 -22.40
C LEU A 125 3.43 -10.37 -21.67
N TYR A 126 2.79 -11.54 -21.69
CA TYR A 126 1.55 -11.74 -20.94
C TYR A 126 1.76 -11.67 -19.43
N LEU A 127 2.85 -12.24 -18.92
CA LEU A 127 3.18 -12.18 -17.50
C LEU A 127 3.43 -10.74 -17.05
N ILE A 128 4.20 -9.94 -17.81
CA ILE A 128 4.44 -8.52 -17.52
C ILE A 128 3.11 -7.75 -17.49
N LYS A 129 2.28 -7.92 -18.54
CA LYS A 129 0.99 -7.23 -18.64
C LYS A 129 0.09 -7.54 -17.46
N GLU A 130 -0.03 -8.82 -17.11
CA GLU A 130 -0.91 -9.25 -16.02
C GLU A 130 -0.38 -8.80 -14.66
N PHE A 131 0.94 -8.84 -14.46
CA PHE A 131 1.56 -8.34 -13.24
C PHE A 131 1.37 -6.82 -13.08
N GLN A 132 1.52 -6.05 -14.16
CA GLN A 132 1.25 -4.60 -14.16
C GLN A 132 -0.23 -4.31 -13.83
N ARG A 133 -1.17 -5.01 -14.49
CA ARG A 133 -2.61 -4.88 -14.21
C ARG A 133 -2.90 -5.08 -12.72
N LEU A 134 -2.29 -6.11 -12.13
CA LEU A 134 -2.46 -6.44 -10.71
C LEU A 134 -1.92 -5.33 -9.80
N LYS A 135 -0.73 -4.79 -10.10
CA LYS A 135 -0.16 -3.67 -9.32
C LYS A 135 -0.96 -2.38 -9.44
N ASP A 136 -1.53 -2.10 -10.60
CA ASP A 136 -2.44 -0.95 -10.77
C ASP A 136 -3.73 -1.11 -9.95
N GLU A 137 -4.24 -2.33 -9.83
CA GLU A 137 -5.41 -2.63 -8.99
C GLU A 137 -5.10 -2.51 -7.50
N GLU A 138 -3.96 -3.04 -7.04
CA GLU A 138 -3.48 -2.86 -5.66
C GLU A 138 -3.32 -1.36 -5.32
N LEU A 139 -2.73 -0.58 -6.24
CA LEU A 139 -2.54 0.86 -6.05
C LEU A 139 -3.87 1.63 -6.00
N LYS A 140 -4.85 1.28 -6.85
CA LYS A 140 -6.18 1.91 -6.84
C LYS A 140 -6.92 1.64 -5.53
N GLN A 141 -6.87 0.41 -5.02
CA GLN A 141 -7.47 0.06 -3.74
C GLN A 141 -6.83 0.85 -2.61
N LEU A 142 -5.49 0.89 -2.57
CA LEU A 142 -4.75 1.66 -1.58
C LEU A 142 -5.13 3.16 -1.64
N GLY A 143 -5.19 3.74 -2.84
CA GLY A 143 -5.59 5.13 -3.03
C GLY A 143 -7.02 5.42 -2.55
N TRP A 144 -7.95 4.49 -2.75
CA TRP A 144 -9.32 4.61 -2.25
C TRP A 144 -9.38 4.56 -0.72
N ASP A 145 -8.64 3.63 -0.09
CA ASP A 145 -8.56 3.51 1.36
C ASP A 145 -7.91 4.74 2.00
N ILE A 146 -6.84 5.28 1.40
CA ILE A 146 -6.20 6.51 1.85
C ILE A 146 -7.20 7.67 1.82
N ARG A 147 -7.90 7.87 0.70
CA ARG A 147 -8.92 8.94 0.57
C ARG A 147 -10.02 8.82 1.61
N ARG A 148 -10.49 7.60 1.87
CA ARG A 148 -11.54 7.33 2.86
C ARG A 148 -11.04 7.60 4.29
N ASN A 149 -9.83 7.17 4.61
CA ASN A 149 -9.23 7.40 5.92
C ASN A 149 -8.96 8.89 6.16
N LEU A 150 -8.43 9.60 5.16
CA LEU A 150 -8.21 11.05 5.23
C LEU A 150 -9.52 11.81 5.43
N ALA A 151 -10.58 11.47 4.67
CA ALA A 151 -11.90 12.08 4.85
C ALA A 151 -12.47 11.85 6.26
N LYS A 152 -12.31 10.63 6.81
CA LYS A 152 -12.76 10.28 8.16
C LYS A 152 -11.99 11.05 9.25
N ILE A 153 -10.67 11.18 9.09
CA ILE A 153 -9.83 11.97 9.99
C ILE A 153 -10.24 13.44 9.94
N ASN A 154 -10.37 14.01 8.74
CA ASN A 154 -10.80 15.40 8.56
C ASN A 154 -12.16 15.66 9.19
N TYR A 155 -13.14 14.79 8.95
CA TYR A 155 -14.47 14.92 9.56
C TYR A 155 -14.42 14.92 11.09
N ARG A 156 -13.60 14.05 11.70
CA ARG A 156 -13.41 14.03 13.15
C ARG A 156 -12.78 15.33 13.65
N ILE A 157 -11.69 15.78 13.04
CA ILE A 157 -11.02 17.02 13.45
C ILE A 157 -11.99 18.20 13.40
N HIS A 158 -12.77 18.33 12.31
CA HIS A 158 -13.77 19.38 12.19
C HIS A 158 -14.89 19.25 13.23
N THR A 159 -15.40 18.04 13.46
CA THR A 159 -16.50 17.82 14.41
C THR A 159 -16.06 18.07 15.86
N ASP A 160 -14.86 17.63 16.21
CA ASP A 160 -14.27 17.86 17.53
C ASP A 160 -14.02 19.36 17.74
N ALA A 161 -13.46 20.07 16.75
CA ALA A 161 -13.28 21.52 16.83
C ALA A 161 -14.60 22.29 16.99
N ILE A 162 -15.67 21.87 16.28
CA ILE A 162 -17.02 22.45 16.45
C ILE A 162 -17.54 22.16 17.86
N LYS A 163 -17.42 20.92 18.35
CA LYS A 163 -17.89 20.52 19.67
C LYS A 163 -17.17 21.27 20.79
N GLU A 164 -15.87 21.50 20.67
CA GLU A 164 -15.06 22.16 21.69
C GLU A 164 -15.21 23.68 21.67
N ASN A 165 -15.37 24.30 20.49
CA ASN A 165 -15.30 25.76 20.37
C ASN A 165 -16.64 26.44 20.04
N LEU A 166 -17.60 25.74 19.42
CA LEU A 166 -18.85 26.33 18.95
C LEU A 166 -20.08 25.82 19.68
N VAL A 167 -20.06 24.59 20.21
CA VAL A 167 -21.17 24.04 20.98
C VAL A 167 -20.99 24.45 22.44
N PRO A 168 -21.85 25.33 22.98
CA PRO A 168 -21.74 25.72 24.38
C PRO A 168 -21.96 24.49 25.28
N PRO A 169 -21.22 24.38 26.39
CA PRO A 169 -21.40 23.28 27.34
C PRO A 169 -22.84 23.27 27.85
N ALA A 170 -23.38 22.07 28.07
CA ALA A 170 -24.74 21.91 28.60
C ALA A 170 -24.87 22.64 29.94
N LEU A 171 -25.67 23.70 29.96
CA LEU A 171 -25.93 24.49 31.15
C LEU A 171 -26.73 23.66 32.14
N SER A 172 -26.35 23.69 33.43
CA SER A 172 -27.20 23.13 34.49
C SER A 172 -28.50 23.95 34.61
N ALA A 173 -29.59 23.33 35.07
CA ALA A 173 -30.91 23.99 35.17
C ALA A 173 -30.87 25.34 35.93
N SER A 174 -30.00 25.48 36.92
CA SER A 174 -29.78 26.75 37.65
C SER A 174 -29.08 27.81 36.79
N GLN A 175 -28.07 27.42 36.02
CA GLN A 175 -27.40 28.32 35.06
C GLN A 175 -28.33 28.70 33.91
N THR A 176 -29.17 27.78 33.44
CA THR A 176 -30.18 28.05 32.41
C THR A 176 -31.17 29.13 32.86
N ASN A 177 -31.69 29.04 34.10
CA ASN A 177 -32.57 30.06 34.65
C ASN A 177 -31.89 31.43 34.75
N ARG A 178 -30.59 31.47 35.09
CA ARG A 178 -29.83 32.71 35.17
C ARG A 178 -29.60 33.34 33.79
N VAL A 179 -29.29 32.55 32.77
CA VAL A 179 -29.15 33.01 31.38
C VAL A 179 -30.49 33.54 30.85
N TYR A 180 -31.59 32.80 31.01
CA TYR A 180 -32.93 33.25 30.64
C TYR A 180 -33.35 34.54 31.38
N ALA A 181 -32.98 34.70 32.65
CA ALA A 181 -33.25 35.92 33.41
C ALA A 181 -32.47 37.14 32.89
N THR A 182 -31.26 36.96 32.36
CA THR A 182 -30.49 38.01 31.65
C THR A 182 -30.94 38.24 30.20
N MET A 183 -31.58 37.24 29.56
CA MET A 183 -32.19 37.38 28.23
C MET A 183 -33.59 38.02 28.30
N ALA A 184 -33.78 38.98 29.20
CA ALA A 184 -35.04 39.71 29.31
C ALA A 184 -35.20 40.64 28.09
N LEU A 185 -36.40 40.62 27.49
CA LEU A 185 -36.79 41.59 26.48
C LEU A 185 -36.69 43.00 27.09
N HIS A 186 -36.23 43.99 26.30
CA HIS A 186 -36.21 45.38 26.73
C HIS A 186 -37.62 45.77 27.23
N PRO A 187 -37.77 46.58 28.30
CA PRO A 187 -39.08 46.96 28.84
C PRO A 187 -40.06 47.50 27.79
N ASP A 188 -39.53 48.12 26.73
CA ASP A 188 -40.28 48.71 25.62
C ASP A 188 -40.46 47.76 24.41
N PHE A 189 -40.14 46.47 24.54
CA PHE A 189 -40.28 45.52 23.43
C PHE A 189 -41.78 45.29 23.12
N PRO A 190 -42.21 45.49 21.87
CA PRO A 190 -43.63 45.45 21.55
C PRO A 190 -44.19 44.02 21.65
N ASN A 191 -45.37 43.89 22.27
CA ASN A 191 -46.09 42.62 22.40
C ASN A 191 -46.79 42.17 21.12
N SER A 192 -46.84 43.01 20.08
CA SER A 192 -47.49 42.70 18.81
C SER A 192 -46.51 42.02 17.85
N PRO A 193 -46.85 40.84 17.29
CA PRO A 193 -46.02 40.14 16.31
C PRO A 193 -45.79 40.92 15.00
N HIS A 194 -46.56 41.98 14.77
CA HIS A 194 -46.52 42.80 13.57
C HIS A 194 -45.96 44.21 13.81
N ALA A 195 -45.45 44.49 15.02
CA ALA A 195 -44.82 45.76 15.30
C ALA A 195 -43.48 45.88 14.56
N ILE A 196 -43.30 46.99 13.85
CA ILE A 196 -42.04 47.30 13.18
C ILE A 196 -41.04 47.74 14.26
N LEU A 197 -39.99 46.94 14.45
CA LEU A 197 -38.92 47.23 15.42
C LEU A 197 -37.98 48.31 14.88
N ASP A 198 -37.69 49.33 15.70
CA ASP A 198 -36.65 50.30 15.41
C ASP A 198 -35.27 49.62 15.44
N PRO A 199 -34.33 49.88 14.50
CA PRO A 199 -33.03 49.21 14.48
C PRO A 199 -32.23 49.31 15.79
N GLY A 200 -32.45 50.34 16.61
CA GLY A 200 -31.85 50.50 17.94
C GLY A 200 -32.45 49.63 19.05
N SER A 201 -33.62 49.02 18.82
CA SER A 201 -34.33 48.14 19.78
C SER A 201 -34.31 46.66 19.37
N ARG A 202 -33.39 46.29 18.47
CA ARG A 202 -33.17 44.89 18.10
C ARG A 202 -32.67 44.09 19.29
N TRP A 203 -33.21 42.87 19.40
CA TRP A 203 -32.68 41.82 20.25
C TRP A 203 -31.24 41.53 19.83
N PHE A 204 -30.28 41.91 20.67
CA PHE A 204 -28.93 41.36 20.64
C PHE A 204 -28.85 40.35 21.78
N PRO A 205 -28.55 39.06 21.50
CA PRO A 205 -28.15 38.14 22.55
C PRO A 205 -27.02 38.81 23.36
N ALA A 206 -27.19 38.92 24.68
CA ALA A 206 -26.11 39.36 25.54
C ALA A 206 -24.91 38.44 25.31
N ASP A 207 -23.75 39.07 25.13
CA ASP A 207 -22.49 38.49 24.66
C ASP A 207 -22.52 37.96 23.21
N GLU A 208 -22.68 38.87 22.24
CA GLU A 208 -21.68 38.88 21.16
C GLU A 208 -20.34 39.33 21.78
N VAL A 209 -19.71 38.48 22.60
CA VAL A 209 -18.25 38.45 22.56
C VAL A 209 -17.97 38.24 21.08
N PRO A 210 -17.29 39.18 20.39
CA PRO A 210 -16.95 38.96 19.01
C PRO A 210 -16.38 37.54 18.96
N ARG A 211 -16.91 36.68 18.07
CA ARG A 211 -16.28 35.39 17.82
C ARG A 211 -14.91 35.70 17.23
N GLU A 212 -13.97 36.09 18.09
CA GLU A 212 -12.54 36.28 17.85
C GLU A 212 -11.84 34.91 17.81
N SER A 213 -12.61 33.84 17.58
CA SER A 213 -12.09 32.76 16.77
C SER A 213 -11.99 33.26 15.34
N SER A 214 -10.85 33.90 15.02
CA SER A 214 -10.43 34.08 13.64
C SER A 214 -10.62 32.75 12.90
N MET A 215 -11.00 32.78 11.62
CA MET A 215 -11.23 31.57 10.81
C MET A 215 -10.07 30.56 10.95
N GLU A 216 -8.86 31.05 11.18
CA GLU A 216 -7.64 30.29 11.48
C GLU A 216 -7.73 29.37 12.71
N LYS A 217 -8.46 29.74 13.77
CA LYS A 217 -8.64 28.89 14.98
C LYS A 217 -9.67 27.77 14.78
N LEU A 218 -10.53 27.88 13.75
CA LEU A 218 -11.53 26.87 13.38
C LEU A 218 -11.07 25.98 12.23
N MET A 219 -9.99 26.37 11.55
CA MET A 219 -9.34 25.59 10.52
C MET A 219 -8.52 24.48 11.18
N PRO A 220 -8.65 23.21 10.74
CA PRO A 220 -7.68 22.19 11.12
C PRO A 220 -6.27 22.67 10.76
N PRO A 221 -5.23 22.28 11.52
CA PRO A 221 -3.86 22.58 11.15
C PRO A 221 -3.63 22.13 9.70
N LEU A 222 -3.10 23.04 8.88
CA LEU A 222 -2.76 22.72 7.49
C LEU A 222 -1.82 21.52 7.52
N VAL A 223 -2.26 20.40 6.93
CA VAL A 223 -1.39 19.26 6.69
C VAL A 223 -0.31 19.77 5.75
N ALA A 224 0.93 19.91 6.25
CA ALA A 224 2.05 20.34 5.43
C ALA A 224 2.10 19.46 4.19
N ALA A 225 2.11 20.08 3.01
CA ALA A 225 2.31 19.37 1.77
C ALA A 225 3.72 18.73 1.82
N LEU A 226 3.76 17.40 1.86
CA LEU A 226 4.94 16.59 1.62
C LEU A 226 5.16 16.46 0.11
#